data_AF-A0A366S1H2-F1
#
_entry.id   AF-A0A366S1H2-F1
#
_cell.length_a   1.000
_cell.length_b   1.000
_cell.length_c   1.000
_cell.angle_alpha   90.00
_cell.angle_beta   90.00
_cell.angle_gamma   90.00
#
_symmetry.space_group_name_H-M   'P 1'
#
loop_
_entity.id
_entity.type
_entity.pdbx_description
1 polymer ?
#
loop_
_entity_poly.entity_id
_entity_poly.type
_entity_poly.pdbx_seq_one_letter_code
_entity_poly.pdbx_strand_id
1 'polypeptide(L)'
;MSQQDSESDFDGSISPTDSTSSHWDENMSLSSSASENQGSIHGRDCHHLGHIEAIPITRNGILKLIFKASITAREEWGIRNANHHGPYHDICFKIPGPGNNWIAALTEPAAMVELVGMMQAQNTKGYEYYLYSRFDHYRSKEVQEVIFESFLRGEEQGRVPEGPEMIATLAERIVGFAALVAP
;
A
#
# COMPACT_ATOMS: atom_id res chain seq x y z
N MET A 1 26.68 -56.05 15.55
CA MET A 1 28.07 -55.84 15.07
C MET A 1 27.94 -55.19 13.70
N SER A 2 28.38 -53.97 13.40
CA SER A 2 29.01 -52.91 14.18
C SER A 2 28.68 -51.58 13.49
N GLN A 3 28.44 -50.55 14.30
CA GLN A 3 28.46 -49.14 13.92
C GLN A 3 29.91 -48.70 13.67
N GLN A 4 30.11 -47.66 12.86
CA GLN A 4 31.18 -46.69 13.10
C GLN A 4 30.88 -45.37 12.39
N ASP A 5 30.77 -44.34 13.22
CA ASP A 5 30.63 -42.92 12.93
C ASP A 5 31.94 -42.33 12.37
N SER A 6 31.83 -41.17 11.72
CA SER A 6 32.90 -40.17 11.69
C SER A 6 32.27 -38.79 11.61
N GLU A 7 32.21 -38.16 12.77
CA GLU A 7 31.95 -36.73 12.98
C GLU A 7 33.19 -35.93 12.53
N SER A 8 32.97 -34.75 11.97
CA SER A 8 33.97 -33.68 12.03
C SER A 8 33.26 -32.33 12.00
N ASP A 9 33.18 -31.73 13.18
CA ASP A 9 32.73 -30.37 13.46
C ASP A 9 33.57 -29.33 12.72
N PHE A 10 32.93 -28.30 12.17
CA PHE A 10 33.60 -27.07 11.77
C PHE A 10 32.94 -25.89 12.49
N ASP A 11 33.56 -25.53 13.62
CA ASP A 11 33.24 -24.37 14.45
C ASP A 11 33.97 -23.14 13.87
N GLY A 12 33.22 -22.28 13.19
CA GLY A 12 33.71 -21.08 12.52
C GLY A 12 33.36 -19.81 13.30
N SER A 13 33.86 -19.69 14.52
CA SER A 13 33.81 -18.45 15.31
C SER A 13 34.74 -17.40 14.71
N ILE A 14 34.19 -16.27 14.25
CA ILE A 14 34.97 -15.13 13.74
C ILE A 14 34.86 -14.01 14.78
N SER A 15 35.86 -13.92 15.66
CA SER A 15 36.12 -12.74 16.48
C SER A 15 37.07 -11.80 15.73
N PRO A 16 36.89 -10.47 15.77
CA PRO A 16 37.73 -9.53 15.04
C PRO A 16 39.04 -9.29 15.81
N THR A 17 40.18 -9.55 15.16
CA THR A 17 41.51 -9.16 15.65
C THR A 17 41.89 -7.78 15.15
N ASP A 18 42.12 -6.87 16.08
CA ASP A 18 42.89 -5.63 15.88
C ASP A 18 44.35 -5.95 15.54
N SER A 19 44.94 -5.17 14.62
CA SER A 19 46.39 -4.97 14.53
C SER A 19 46.73 -3.67 13.80
N THR A 20 47.37 -2.78 14.55
CA THR A 20 47.99 -1.51 14.18
C THR A 20 49.43 -1.73 13.68
N SER A 21 49.87 -0.97 12.66
CA SER A 21 51.24 -0.46 12.46
C SER A 21 51.28 0.40 11.17
N SER A 22 51.25 1.73 11.24
CA SER A 22 52.36 2.70 11.43
C SER A 22 53.29 2.89 10.22
N HIS A 23 53.10 3.99 9.47
CA HIS A 23 54.21 4.82 8.96
C HIS A 23 53.75 6.25 8.54
N TRP A 24 54.05 7.22 9.42
CA TRP A 24 54.51 8.62 9.30
C TRP A 24 54.99 9.06 7.88
N ASP A 25 54.81 10.28 7.33
CA ASP A 25 54.73 11.65 7.88
C ASP A 25 54.09 12.69 6.90
N GLU A 26 53.38 13.64 7.52
CA GLU A 26 53.38 15.12 7.33
C GLU A 26 53.16 15.82 5.98
N ASN A 27 52.15 16.72 5.91
CA ASN A 27 52.34 18.18 5.98
C ASN A 27 51.00 18.98 5.84
N MET A 28 50.58 19.61 6.95
CA MET A 28 49.87 20.91 7.14
C MET A 28 48.77 21.34 6.12
N SER A 29 47.55 21.69 6.52
CA SER A 29 47.25 22.76 7.49
C SER A 29 45.84 22.62 8.08
N LEU A 30 45.77 22.73 9.41
CA LEU A 30 44.56 22.98 10.19
C LEU A 30 44.19 24.46 10.18
N SER A 31 42.92 24.77 9.99
CA SER A 31 42.28 25.87 10.69
C SER A 31 41.01 25.36 11.38
N SER A 32 41.07 25.52 12.69
CA SER A 32 40.20 25.03 13.75
C SER A 32 38.87 25.78 13.86
N SER A 33 37.82 25.07 14.25
CA SER A 33 37.09 25.45 15.47
C SER A 33 36.50 24.22 16.14
N ALA A 34 37.02 23.94 17.32
CA ALA A 34 36.43 22.99 18.25
C ALA A 34 35.13 23.59 18.80
N SER A 35 34.09 22.77 18.84
CA SER A 35 32.99 22.90 19.77
C SER A 35 32.60 21.48 20.16
N GLU A 36 33.21 21.01 21.24
CA GLU A 36 32.69 19.87 21.98
C GLU A 36 31.27 20.21 22.43
N ASN A 37 30.30 19.54 21.82
CA ASN A 37 29.08 19.21 22.52
C ASN A 37 28.85 17.72 22.32
N GLN A 38 29.04 16.97 23.39
CA GLN A 38 28.46 15.64 23.58
C GLN A 38 26.94 15.77 23.44
N GLY A 39 26.46 15.75 22.20
CA GLY A 39 25.06 15.54 21.89
C GLY A 39 24.81 14.05 21.96
N SER A 40 23.99 13.61 22.91
CA SER A 40 23.44 12.26 22.95
C SER A 40 23.12 11.80 21.53
N ILE A 41 23.54 10.60 21.15
CA ILE A 41 22.97 9.91 19.99
C ILE A 41 21.50 9.62 20.37
N HIS A 42 20.64 10.63 20.24
CA HIS A 42 19.22 10.42 20.11
C HIS A 42 19.09 9.65 18.81
N GLY A 43 18.63 8.40 18.92
CA GLY A 43 18.27 7.58 17.77
C GLY A 43 17.32 8.40 16.92
N ARG A 44 17.84 9.02 15.87
CA ARG A 44 17.05 9.65 14.83
C ARG A 44 16.34 8.50 14.16
N ASP A 45 15.09 8.35 14.56
CA ASP A 45 13.95 8.01 13.73
C ASP A 45 14.31 7.06 12.60
N CYS A 46 14.00 5.79 12.84
CA CYS A 46 13.94 4.73 11.86
C CYS A 46 12.89 5.05 10.76
N HIS A 47 13.13 6.07 9.93
CA HIS A 47 12.31 6.43 8.77
C HIS A 47 12.47 5.45 7.60
N HIS A 48 13.24 4.38 7.78
CA HIS A 48 13.48 3.36 6.76
C HIS A 48 12.34 2.33 6.66
N LEU A 49 11.32 2.40 7.55
CA LEU A 49 10.17 1.48 7.51
C LEU A 49 9.07 1.90 6.51
N GLY A 50 9.12 3.12 5.95
CA GLY A 50 8.19 3.55 4.90
C GLY A 50 8.33 2.80 3.58
N HIS A 51 9.41 2.03 3.39
CA HIS A 51 9.65 1.23 2.19
C HIS A 51 8.92 -0.12 2.17
N ILE A 52 8.39 -0.60 3.31
CA ILE A 52 7.72 -1.91 3.36
C ILE A 52 6.22 -1.80 2.99
N GLU A 53 5.62 -0.61 3.06
CA GLU A 53 4.20 -0.40 2.76
C GLU A 53 3.86 -0.31 1.25
N ALA A 54 4.87 -0.36 0.37
CA ALA A 54 4.72 -0.05 -1.05
C ALA A 54 4.82 -1.27 -1.98
N ILE A 55 4.90 -2.50 -1.48
CA ILE A 55 4.87 -3.68 -2.34
C ILE A 55 3.40 -4.04 -2.59
N PRO A 56 2.81 -3.69 -3.75
CA PRO A 56 1.51 -4.25 -4.10
C PRO A 56 1.63 -5.77 -4.09
N ILE A 57 0.75 -6.45 -3.37
CA ILE A 57 0.71 -7.90 -3.37
C ILE A 57 0.20 -8.30 -4.76
N THR A 58 1.10 -8.50 -5.71
CA THR A 58 0.80 -9.08 -7.02
C THR A 58 0.36 -10.52 -6.79
N ARG A 59 -0.96 -10.74 -6.72
CA ARG A 59 -1.52 -12.09 -6.79
C ARG A 59 -1.65 -12.46 -8.27
N ASN A 60 -0.54 -12.87 -8.88
CA ASN A 60 -0.44 -13.46 -10.22
C ASN A 60 -1.05 -12.66 -11.41
N GLY A 61 -1.43 -11.40 -11.22
CA GLY A 61 -2.20 -10.61 -12.20
C GLY A 61 -1.73 -9.16 -12.36
N ILE A 62 -2.46 -8.39 -13.16
CA ILE A 62 -2.16 -6.97 -13.46
C ILE A 62 -2.68 -6.01 -12.40
N LEU A 63 -3.67 -6.44 -11.61
CA LEU A 63 -4.30 -5.67 -10.55
C LEU A 63 -3.45 -5.66 -9.28
N LYS A 64 -3.26 -4.47 -8.73
CA LYS A 64 -2.40 -4.21 -7.58
C LYS A 64 -3.25 -3.84 -6.37
N LEU A 65 -3.23 -4.66 -5.33
CA LEU A 65 -3.83 -4.30 -4.05
C LEU A 65 -2.96 -3.24 -3.36
N ILE A 66 -3.49 -2.04 -3.18
CA ILE A 66 -2.78 -0.94 -2.50
C ILE A 66 -3.11 -0.91 -1.01
N PHE A 67 -2.19 -0.36 -0.21
CA PHE A 67 -2.37 -0.26 1.24
C PHE A 67 -3.29 0.89 1.67
N LYS A 68 -3.28 2.00 0.93
CA LYS A 68 -4.09 3.18 1.23
C LYS A 68 -4.55 3.86 -0.05
N ALA A 69 -5.86 4.00 -0.19
CA ALA A 69 -6.48 4.71 -1.30
C ALA A 69 -6.96 6.10 -0.87
N SER A 70 -7.20 6.96 -1.84
CA SER A 70 -7.84 8.25 -1.67
C SER A 70 -8.87 8.46 -2.78
N ILE A 71 -9.99 9.10 -2.42
CA ILE A 71 -11.04 9.52 -3.32
C ILE A 71 -11.01 11.05 -3.37
N THR A 72 -10.86 11.62 -4.56
CA THR A 72 -11.13 13.05 -4.77
C THR A 72 -12.57 13.22 -5.16
N ALA A 73 -13.28 14.22 -4.64
CA ALA A 73 -14.68 14.49 -4.96
C ALA A 73 -14.90 16.00 -5.13
N ARG A 74 -14.40 16.54 -6.25
CA ARG A 74 -14.58 17.95 -6.61
C ARG A 74 -15.78 18.08 -7.55
N GLU A 75 -15.54 18.51 -8.79
CA GLU A 75 -16.56 18.47 -9.86
C GLU A 75 -16.90 17.03 -10.25
N GLU A 76 -15.91 16.16 -10.08
CA GLU A 76 -15.91 14.77 -10.50
C GLU A 76 -15.18 13.95 -9.42
N TRP A 77 -15.57 12.68 -9.30
CA TRP A 77 -14.95 11.78 -8.32
C TRP A 77 -13.86 10.94 -8.96
N GLY A 78 -12.78 10.65 -8.23
CA GLY A 78 -11.72 9.80 -8.76
C GLY A 78 -10.93 9.07 -7.68
N ILE A 79 -10.35 7.94 -8.06
CA ILE A 79 -9.69 6.98 -7.16
C ILE A 79 -8.19 7.00 -7.45
N ARG A 80 -7.41 7.20 -6.39
CA ARG A 80 -5.95 7.26 -6.48
C ARG A 80 -5.29 6.49 -5.34
N ASN A 81 -4.05 6.09 -5.58
CA ASN A 81 -3.16 5.65 -4.50
C ASN A 81 -2.80 6.86 -3.62
N ALA A 82 -2.94 6.72 -2.31
CA ALA A 82 -2.55 7.77 -1.38
C ALA A 82 -1.01 7.91 -1.27
N ASN A 83 -0.26 6.86 -1.62
CA ASN A 83 1.18 6.93 -1.77
C ASN A 83 1.54 7.47 -3.16
N HIS A 84 2.12 8.66 -3.23
CA HIS A 84 2.52 9.32 -4.48
C HIS A 84 3.62 8.61 -5.26
N HIS A 85 4.35 7.69 -4.63
CA HIS A 85 5.36 6.84 -5.28
C HIS A 85 4.78 5.50 -5.74
N GLY A 86 3.52 5.20 -5.43
CA GLY A 86 2.86 3.97 -5.81
C GLY A 86 2.29 3.99 -7.23
N PRO A 87 1.69 2.85 -7.67
CA PRO A 87 1.03 2.76 -8.96
C PRO A 87 -0.18 3.70 -9.04
N TYR A 88 -0.38 4.31 -10.22
CA TYR A 88 -1.51 5.20 -10.52
C TYR A 88 -2.75 4.45 -11.03
N HIS A 89 -2.55 3.33 -11.73
CA HIS A 89 -3.63 2.56 -12.37
C HIS A 89 -3.46 1.05 -12.14
N ASP A 90 -4.53 0.33 -12.48
CA ASP A 90 -4.72 -1.09 -12.19
C ASP A 90 -4.48 -1.33 -10.70
N ILE A 91 -5.14 -0.51 -9.88
CA ILE A 91 -5.08 -0.55 -8.43
C ILE A 91 -6.46 -0.89 -7.87
N CYS A 92 -6.49 -1.63 -6.77
CA CYS A 92 -7.70 -1.83 -5.98
C CYS A 92 -7.43 -1.68 -4.49
N PHE A 93 -8.49 -1.36 -3.75
CA PHE A 93 -8.46 -1.24 -2.30
C PHE A 93 -9.77 -1.79 -1.72
N LYS A 94 -9.64 -2.70 -0.75
CA LYS A 94 -10.78 -3.16 0.04
C LYS A 94 -11.05 -2.16 1.16
N ILE A 95 -12.26 -1.62 1.22
CA ILE A 95 -12.64 -0.68 2.25
C ILE A 95 -12.85 -1.45 3.57
N PRO A 96 -12.17 -1.08 4.67
CA PRO A 96 -12.37 -1.75 5.95
C PRO A 96 -13.78 -1.53 6.49
N GLY A 97 -14.50 -2.60 6.80
CA GLY A 97 -15.85 -2.51 7.34
C GLY A 97 -16.63 -3.82 7.22
N PRO A 98 -17.91 -3.83 7.64
CA PRO A 98 -18.82 -4.92 7.36
C PRO A 98 -19.09 -5.02 5.85
N GLY A 99 -19.40 -6.23 5.38
CA GLY A 99 -19.61 -6.50 3.97
C GLY A 99 -18.30 -6.68 3.19
N ASN A 100 -18.30 -6.28 1.93
CA ASN A 100 -17.20 -6.52 1.00
C ASN A 100 -17.11 -5.36 -0.01
N ASN A 101 -16.88 -4.15 0.52
CA ASN A 101 -16.80 -2.92 -0.26
C ASN A 101 -15.41 -2.75 -0.89
N TRP A 102 -15.36 -2.31 -2.15
CA TRP A 102 -14.11 -2.14 -2.89
C TRP A 102 -14.11 -0.85 -3.71
N ILE A 103 -12.93 -0.31 -3.92
CA ILE A 103 -12.69 0.72 -4.94
C ILE A 103 -11.52 0.30 -5.83
N ALA A 104 -11.56 0.71 -7.09
CA ALA A 104 -10.46 0.47 -8.02
C ALA A 104 -10.37 1.53 -9.13
N ALA A 105 -9.17 1.69 -9.68
CA ALA A 105 -8.90 2.48 -10.88
C ALA A 105 -8.18 1.58 -11.88
N LEU A 106 -8.81 1.31 -13.03
CA LEU A 106 -8.46 0.24 -13.95
C LEU A 106 -8.19 0.82 -15.34
N THR A 107 -7.10 0.43 -15.99
CA THR A 107 -6.85 0.76 -17.41
C THR A 107 -7.02 -0.44 -18.32
N GLU A 108 -6.95 -1.65 -17.76
CA GLU A 108 -7.01 -2.89 -18.51
C GLU A 108 -8.29 -3.68 -18.18
N PRO A 109 -9.08 -4.15 -19.16
CA PRO A 109 -10.29 -4.94 -18.92
C PRO A 109 -10.05 -6.21 -18.09
N ALA A 110 -8.88 -6.84 -18.24
CA ALA A 110 -8.51 -8.02 -17.45
C ALA A 110 -8.42 -7.73 -15.94
N ALA A 111 -8.14 -6.47 -15.55
CA ALA A 111 -8.04 -6.06 -14.15
C ALA A 111 -9.42 -6.09 -13.47
N MET A 112 -10.51 -5.85 -14.22
CA MET A 112 -11.88 -6.00 -13.71
C MET A 112 -12.19 -7.48 -13.40
N VAL A 113 -11.74 -8.40 -14.25
CA VAL A 113 -11.94 -9.84 -14.03
C VAL A 113 -11.21 -10.28 -12.76
N GLU A 114 -9.97 -9.83 -12.58
CA GLU A 114 -9.20 -10.08 -11.35
C GLU A 114 -9.88 -9.49 -10.11
N LEU A 115 -10.39 -8.26 -10.19
CA LEU A 115 -11.12 -7.61 -9.10
C LEU A 115 -12.35 -8.41 -8.69
N VAL A 116 -13.18 -8.84 -9.65
CA VAL A 116 -14.36 -9.67 -9.40
C VAL A 116 -13.95 -11.00 -8.76
N GLY A 117 -12.88 -11.63 -9.23
CA GLY A 117 -12.34 -12.85 -8.62
C GLY A 117 -11.92 -12.64 -7.15
N MET A 118 -11.24 -11.52 -6.85
CA MET A 118 -10.87 -11.15 -5.49
C MET A 118 -12.09 -10.88 -4.59
N MET A 119 -13.11 -10.21 -5.13
CA MET A 119 -14.36 -9.95 -4.41
C MET A 119 -15.10 -11.25 -4.10
N GLN A 120 -15.19 -12.17 -5.07
CA GLN A 120 -15.85 -13.47 -4.88
C GLN A 120 -15.12 -14.33 -3.85
N ALA A 121 -13.79 -14.33 -3.85
CA ALA A 121 -12.98 -15.04 -2.85
C ALA A 121 -13.18 -14.50 -1.43
N GLN A 122 -13.63 -13.25 -1.29
CA GLN A 122 -13.90 -12.58 -0.02
C GLN A 122 -15.40 -12.31 0.18
N ASN A 123 -16.26 -13.05 -0.53
CA ASN A 123 -17.69 -12.77 -0.52
C ASN A 123 -18.29 -13.01 0.87
N THR A 124 -19.04 -12.01 1.35
CA THR A 124 -19.73 -12.09 2.62
C THR A 124 -21.16 -12.57 2.38
N LYS A 125 -21.55 -13.72 2.97
CA LYS A 125 -22.90 -14.26 2.79
C LYS A 125 -23.97 -13.25 3.20
N GLY A 126 -25.03 -13.16 2.40
CA GLY A 126 -26.15 -12.27 2.65
C GLY A 126 -25.96 -10.83 2.16
N TYR A 127 -24.80 -10.50 1.58
CA TYR A 127 -24.57 -9.20 0.95
C TYR A 127 -24.79 -9.25 -0.56
N GLU A 128 -25.31 -8.15 -1.10
CA GLU A 128 -25.43 -7.84 -2.53
C GLU A 128 -24.68 -6.54 -2.83
N TYR A 129 -24.58 -6.15 -4.11
CA TYR A 129 -23.68 -5.08 -4.53
C TYR A 129 -24.33 -4.09 -5.48
N TYR A 130 -24.06 -2.81 -5.28
CA TYR A 130 -24.15 -1.79 -6.32
C TYR A 130 -22.77 -1.52 -6.90
N LEU A 131 -22.72 -1.41 -8.24
CA LEU A 131 -21.56 -0.94 -8.97
C LEU A 131 -21.77 0.52 -9.37
N TYR A 132 -20.84 1.37 -8.97
CA TYR A 132 -20.68 2.72 -9.50
C TYR A 132 -19.43 2.71 -10.36
N SER A 133 -19.55 3.17 -11.59
CA SER A 133 -18.42 3.18 -12.52
C SER A 133 -18.44 4.43 -13.37
N ARG A 134 -17.27 4.99 -13.61
CA ARG A 134 -17.09 6.07 -14.56
C ARG A 134 -15.82 5.86 -15.37
N PHE A 135 -15.73 6.60 -16.47
CA PHE A 135 -14.52 6.67 -17.27
C PHE A 135 -13.92 8.07 -17.12
N ASP A 136 -12.60 8.13 -16.98
CA ASP A 136 -11.80 9.34 -17.00
C ASP A 136 -10.61 9.16 -17.95
N HIS A 137 -9.96 10.26 -18.35
CA HIS A 137 -8.79 10.26 -19.21
C HIS A 137 -7.57 10.78 -18.46
N TYR A 138 -6.65 9.88 -18.09
CA TYR A 138 -5.36 10.27 -17.54
C TYR A 138 -4.26 10.24 -18.60
N ARG A 139 -3.74 11.40 -18.97
CA ARG A 139 -2.58 11.57 -19.88
C ARG A 139 -2.68 10.77 -21.20
N SER A 140 -3.89 10.52 -21.73
CA SER A 140 -4.26 9.70 -22.92
C SER A 140 -4.69 8.24 -22.70
N LYS A 141 -4.68 7.73 -21.47
CA LYS A 141 -5.28 6.42 -21.14
C LYS A 141 -6.68 6.61 -20.59
N GLU A 142 -7.62 5.83 -21.11
CA GLU A 142 -8.94 5.68 -20.50
C GLU A 142 -8.78 4.88 -19.20
N VAL A 143 -9.30 5.44 -18.11
CA VAL A 143 -9.28 4.84 -16.78
C VAL A 143 -10.72 4.61 -16.37
N GLN A 144 -11.08 3.36 -16.09
CA GLN A 144 -12.32 3.00 -15.46
C GLN A 144 -12.17 3.05 -13.94
N GLU A 145 -12.85 3.97 -13.31
CA GLU A 145 -12.90 4.09 -11.86
C GLU A 145 -14.17 3.44 -11.35
N VAL A 146 -14.05 2.58 -10.35
CA VAL A 146 -15.16 1.78 -9.85
C VAL A 146 -15.25 1.77 -8.33
N ILE A 147 -16.48 1.79 -7.83
CA ILE A 147 -16.83 1.61 -6.43
C ILE A 147 -17.87 0.50 -6.35
N PHE A 148 -17.60 -0.50 -5.51
CA PHE A 148 -18.54 -1.55 -5.14
C PHE A 148 -19.04 -1.27 -3.72
N GLU A 149 -20.31 -0.90 -3.61
CA GLU A 149 -21.03 -0.78 -2.33
C GLU A 149 -21.75 -2.11 -2.06
N SER A 150 -21.38 -2.77 -0.97
CA SER A 150 -22.07 -3.95 -0.49
C SER A 150 -23.16 -3.57 0.50
N PHE A 151 -24.35 -4.14 0.35
CA PHE A 151 -25.48 -3.95 1.26
C PHE A 151 -26.06 -5.30 1.69
N LEU A 152 -26.66 -5.36 2.87
CA LEU A 152 -27.29 -6.60 3.35
C LEU A 152 -28.60 -6.82 2.58
N ARG A 153 -28.84 -8.06 2.13
CA ARG A 153 -30.08 -8.44 1.45
C ARG A 153 -31.28 -8.14 2.34
N GLY A 154 -32.21 -7.33 1.84
CA GLY A 154 -33.39 -6.88 2.58
C GLY A 154 -33.22 -5.52 3.28
N GLU A 155 -32.00 -4.98 3.35
CA GLU A 155 -31.68 -3.62 3.83
C GLU A 155 -31.27 -2.69 2.68
N GLU A 156 -31.81 -2.94 1.49
CA GLU A 156 -31.58 -2.11 0.31
C GLU A 156 -32.07 -0.67 0.56
N GLN A 157 -31.15 0.29 0.51
CA GLN A 157 -31.45 1.73 0.58
C GLN A 157 -31.53 2.38 -0.82
N GLY A 158 -31.56 1.57 -1.88
CA GLY A 158 -31.50 2.01 -3.27
C GLY A 158 -30.10 2.46 -3.70
N ARG A 159 -29.81 2.30 -5.00
CA ARG A 159 -28.58 2.81 -5.62
C ARG A 159 -28.56 4.34 -5.54
N VAL A 160 -27.44 4.91 -5.12
CA VAL A 160 -27.26 6.36 -5.09
C VAL A 160 -27.14 6.90 -6.53
N PRO A 161 -27.79 8.01 -6.89
CA PRO A 161 -27.56 8.63 -8.19
C PRO A 161 -26.09 9.02 -8.38
N GLU A 162 -25.56 8.82 -9.59
CA GLU A 162 -24.20 9.24 -9.90
C GLU A 162 -24.07 10.76 -9.88
N GLY A 163 -22.99 11.27 -9.29
CA GLY A 163 -22.70 12.70 -9.18
C GLY A 163 -21.83 13.04 -7.97
N PRO A 164 -21.53 14.32 -7.73
CA PRO A 164 -20.70 14.75 -6.59
C PRO A 164 -21.26 14.33 -5.23
N GLU A 165 -22.58 14.38 -5.07
CA GLU A 165 -23.29 14.02 -3.83
C GLU A 165 -23.25 12.51 -3.53
N MET A 166 -22.92 11.69 -4.54
CA MET A 166 -22.76 10.25 -4.38
C MET A 166 -21.68 9.93 -3.36
N ILE A 167 -20.53 10.60 -3.43
CA ILE A 167 -19.40 10.35 -2.53
C ILE A 167 -19.76 10.70 -1.09
N ALA A 168 -20.50 11.80 -0.87
CA ALA A 168 -20.98 12.18 0.45
C ALA A 168 -21.94 11.12 1.03
N THR A 169 -22.89 10.66 0.22
CA THR A 169 -23.84 9.62 0.63
C THR A 169 -23.13 8.29 0.94
N LEU A 170 -22.17 7.89 0.11
CA LEU A 170 -21.38 6.67 0.33
C LEU A 170 -20.48 6.78 1.56
N ALA A 171 -19.98 7.98 1.90
CA ALA A 171 -19.22 8.23 3.12
C ALA A 171 -20.05 8.01 4.39
N GLU A 172 -21.36 8.23 4.32
CA GLU A 172 -22.30 7.96 5.43
C GLU A 172 -22.70 6.48 5.50
N ARG A 173 -22.89 5.82 4.34
CA ARG A 173 -23.36 4.43 4.26
C ARG A 173 -22.27 3.40 4.51
N ILE A 174 -21.08 3.62 3.96
CA ILE A 174 -19.99 2.64 4.00
C ILE A 174 -19.02 3.01 5.13
N VAL A 175 -18.99 2.15 6.16
CA VAL A 175 -18.00 2.26 7.24
C VAL A 175 -16.59 2.29 6.64
N GLY A 176 -15.78 3.26 7.05
CA GLY A 176 -14.40 3.45 6.58
C GLY A 176 -14.25 4.25 5.29
N PHE A 177 -15.33 4.53 4.55
CA PHE A 177 -15.27 5.26 3.28
C PHE A 177 -14.91 6.73 3.47
N ALA A 178 -15.44 7.38 4.51
CA ALA A 178 -15.14 8.78 4.82
C ALA A 178 -13.63 9.04 5.01
N ALA A 179 -12.87 8.05 5.50
CA ALA A 179 -11.42 8.16 5.68
C ALA A 179 -10.63 8.17 4.35
N LEU A 180 -11.27 7.81 3.24
CA LEU A 180 -10.68 7.80 1.90
C LEU A 180 -10.88 9.15 1.20
N VAL A 181 -11.90 9.92 1.56
CA VAL A 181 -12.23 11.19 0.91
C VAL A 181 -11.15 12.21 1.27
N ALA A 182 -10.40 12.66 0.27
CA ALA A 182 -9.39 13.70 0.45
C ALA A 182 -10.06 15.06 0.70
N PRO A 183 -9.45 15.91 1.56
CA PRO A 183 -9.85 17.29 1.70
C PRO A 183 -9.63 18.12 0.41
#